data_AF-A0AAE1LN07-F1
#
_entry.id   AF-A0AAE1LN07-F1
#
_cell.length_a   1.000
_cell.length_b   1.000
_cell.length_c   1.000
_cell.angle_alpha   90.00
_cell.angle_beta   90.00
_cell.angle_gamma   90.00
#
_symmetry.space_group_name_H-M   'P 1'
#
loop_
_entity.id
_entity.type
_entity.pdbx_description
1 polymer ?
#
loop_
_entity_poly.entity_id
_entity_poly.type
_entity_poly.pdbx_seq_one_letter_code
_entity_poly.pdbx_strand_id
1 'polypeptide(L)'
;MVWLFSGVCRSKARLDGKRAVVTGANTGIGKETALELAARGCRVVLAVRDTAKGERAAADIRKKLSAQRRAGVPVGEVSVEHLDLASLKSVRACALRLLNDEHKAIHILVNNAGVMACPKAYTEDGHDLQFGVNHLGHFLLTALLLPRIRASVGPAPAGPTPAGPTPAGPTPAGPTPAGPAPAGPAPAGPAPAGPAPAGPTPAEPAPAEQGAAADGHPEPHPDPARIITVSSAAYAFSRIDFDDLRYERGYRPLFAYGRSKLANMLFTRELARRLKGKATKTIPTSLPPSAMDSRGKQL
;
A
#
# COMPACT_ATOMS: atom_id res chain seq x y z
N MET A 1 27.36 10.49 7.35
CA MET A 1 26.20 10.61 6.43
C MET A 1 25.27 11.67 6.99
N VAL A 2 25.30 12.88 6.44
CA VAL A 2 24.38 13.96 6.86
C VAL A 2 23.04 13.70 6.16
N TRP A 3 21.97 13.53 6.92
CA TRP A 3 20.63 13.41 6.38
C TRP A 3 20.15 14.81 5.97
N LEU A 4 19.94 15.03 4.67
CA LEU A 4 19.55 16.33 4.11
C LEU A 4 18.14 16.80 4.53
N PHE A 5 17.36 15.97 5.24
CA PHE A 5 16.01 16.32 5.70
C PHE A 5 15.70 15.68 7.06
N SER A 6 15.18 16.48 7.99
CA SER A 6 14.68 16.06 9.31
C SER A 6 13.15 16.18 9.37
N GLY A 7 12.45 15.22 8.79
CA GLY A 7 11.01 15.08 8.97
C GLY A 7 10.70 14.39 10.30
N VAL A 8 9.77 14.95 11.10
CA VAL A 8 9.26 14.29 12.31
C VAL A 8 7.87 13.73 12.03
N CYS A 9 7.66 12.44 12.28
CA CYS A 9 6.33 11.85 12.21
C CYS A 9 5.47 12.36 13.38
N ARG A 10 4.48 13.22 13.09
CA ARG A 10 3.60 13.79 14.12
C ARG A 10 2.35 12.95 14.41
N SER A 11 2.15 11.87 13.66
CA SER A 11 0.96 11.04 13.82
C SER A 11 0.94 10.37 15.19
N LYS A 12 -0.21 10.42 15.88
CA LYS A 12 -0.44 9.72 17.16
C LYS A 12 -1.12 8.35 16.98
N ALA A 13 -1.35 7.92 15.73
CA ALA A 13 -2.06 6.67 15.44
C ALA A 13 -1.31 5.45 15.99
N ARG A 14 -2.08 4.57 16.66
CA ARG A 14 -1.64 3.28 17.20
C ARG A 14 -1.72 2.18 16.14
N LEU A 15 -0.89 1.16 16.29
CA LEU A 15 -0.80 -0.02 15.43
C LEU A 15 -0.86 -1.30 16.26
N ASP A 16 -1.50 -1.25 17.42
CA ASP A 16 -1.71 -2.37 18.30
C ASP A 16 -2.41 -3.53 17.56
N GLY A 17 -1.96 -4.76 17.81
CA GLY A 17 -2.47 -5.96 17.14
C GLY A 17 -2.07 -6.09 15.66
N LYS A 18 -1.39 -5.10 15.07
CA LYS A 18 -0.92 -5.17 13.68
C LYS A 18 0.44 -5.83 13.58
N ARG A 19 0.69 -6.37 12.39
CA ARG A 19 1.96 -6.99 12.00
C ARG A 19 2.50 -6.32 10.74
N ALA A 20 3.75 -5.92 10.80
CA ALA A 20 4.49 -5.32 9.69
C ALA A 20 5.70 -6.17 9.31
N VAL A 21 5.98 -6.27 8.01
CA VAL A 21 7.23 -6.82 7.48
C VAL A 21 7.98 -5.67 6.80
N VAL A 22 9.22 -5.42 7.22
CA VAL A 22 10.06 -4.34 6.67
C VAL A 22 11.34 -4.95 6.11
N THR A 23 11.54 -4.83 4.80
CA THR A 23 12.77 -5.33 4.15
C THR A 23 13.92 -4.35 4.37
N GLY A 24 15.13 -4.87 4.62
CA GLY A 24 16.33 -4.03 4.81
C GLY A 24 16.28 -3.16 6.07
N ALA A 25 15.70 -3.70 7.15
CA ALA A 25 15.44 -2.97 8.39
C ALA A 25 16.60 -3.01 9.41
N ASN A 26 17.81 -3.40 9.01
CA ASN A 26 18.98 -3.44 9.90
C ASN A 26 19.66 -2.06 10.06
N THR A 27 19.49 -1.13 9.12
CA THR A 27 20.08 0.21 9.16
C THR A 27 19.17 1.26 8.49
N GLY A 28 19.54 2.54 8.62
CA GLY A 28 18.97 3.65 7.85
C GLY A 28 17.44 3.76 7.95
N ILE A 29 16.80 4.10 6.83
CA ILE A 29 15.34 4.33 6.73
C ILE A 29 14.56 3.11 7.22
N GLY A 30 14.99 1.89 6.87
CA GLY A 30 14.30 0.66 7.27
C GLY A 30 14.30 0.45 8.78
N LYS A 31 15.43 0.69 9.44
CA LYS A 31 15.54 0.56 10.90
C LYS A 31 14.70 1.59 11.65
N GLU A 32 14.75 2.86 11.24
CA GLU A 32 13.94 3.91 11.86
C GLU A 32 12.44 3.69 11.60
N THR A 33 12.07 3.18 10.41
CA THR A 33 10.69 2.76 10.12
C THR A 33 10.25 1.64 11.06
N ALA A 34 11.10 0.61 11.26
CA ALA A 34 10.79 -0.50 12.16
C ALA A 34 10.63 -0.04 13.62
N LEU A 35 11.52 0.86 14.09
CA LEU A 35 11.42 1.47 15.42
C LEU A 35 10.10 2.21 15.61
N GLU A 36 9.73 3.08 14.67
CA GLU A 36 8.53 3.91 14.77
C GLU A 36 7.24 3.06 14.73
N LEU A 37 7.21 2.02 13.89
CA LEU A 37 6.09 1.07 13.86
C LEU A 37 5.97 0.32 15.19
N ALA A 38 7.08 -0.17 15.75
CA ALA A 38 7.10 -0.89 17.02
C ALA A 38 6.75 0.03 18.21
N ALA A 39 7.19 1.29 18.22
CA ALA A 39 6.82 2.27 19.25
C ALA A 39 5.30 2.52 19.31
N ARG A 40 4.61 2.30 18.18
CA ARG A 40 3.15 2.40 18.06
C ARG A 40 2.41 1.10 18.38
N GLY A 41 3.08 0.07 18.87
CA GLY A 41 2.46 -1.21 19.26
C GLY A 41 2.46 -2.29 18.17
N CYS A 42 3.05 -2.02 17.00
CA CYS A 42 3.09 -3.00 15.92
C CYS A 42 4.09 -4.13 16.23
N ARG A 43 3.74 -5.37 15.89
CA ARG A 43 4.71 -6.47 15.76
C ARG A 43 5.46 -6.28 14.44
N VAL A 44 6.79 -6.13 14.47
CA VAL A 44 7.59 -5.82 13.28
C VAL A 44 8.60 -6.91 13.00
N VAL A 45 8.56 -7.46 11.79
CA VAL A 45 9.56 -8.40 11.28
C VAL A 45 10.61 -7.61 10.48
N LEU A 46 11.86 -7.67 10.94
CA LEU A 46 13.02 -7.14 10.25
C LEU A 46 13.54 -8.19 9.26
N ALA A 47 13.09 -8.10 8.01
CA ALA A 47 13.51 -9.02 6.96
C ALA A 47 14.84 -8.54 6.34
N VAL A 48 15.94 -9.23 6.62
CA VAL A 48 17.30 -8.76 6.30
C VAL A 48 18.20 -9.86 5.76
N ARG A 49 19.19 -9.49 4.95
CA ARG A 49 20.16 -10.44 4.40
C ARG A 49 21.12 -10.98 5.48
N ASP A 50 21.69 -10.10 6.28
CA ASP A 50 22.61 -10.45 7.37
C ASP A 50 21.84 -10.44 8.70
N THR A 51 21.50 -11.63 9.19
CA THR A 51 20.70 -11.81 10.41
C THR A 51 21.47 -11.37 11.65
N ALA A 52 22.79 -11.51 11.69
CA ALA A 52 23.58 -11.01 12.82
C ALA A 52 23.53 -9.47 12.93
N LYS A 53 23.57 -8.76 11.79
CA LYS A 53 23.30 -7.31 11.76
C LYS A 53 21.85 -7.00 12.09
N GLY A 54 20.91 -7.83 11.65
CA GLY A 54 19.49 -7.75 12.00
C GLY A 54 19.26 -7.80 13.51
N GLU A 55 19.85 -8.77 14.19
CA GLU A 55 19.69 -8.96 15.64
C GLU A 55 20.29 -7.81 16.44
N ARG A 56 21.43 -7.26 16.00
CA ARG A 56 21.98 -6.03 16.60
C ARG A 56 21.02 -4.84 16.44
N ALA A 57 20.38 -4.71 15.28
CA ALA A 57 19.39 -3.66 15.05
C ALA A 57 18.12 -3.88 15.89
N ALA A 58 17.64 -5.12 16.00
CA ALA A 58 16.49 -5.48 16.83
C ALA A 58 16.76 -5.22 18.32
N ALA A 59 17.96 -5.57 18.82
CA ALA A 59 18.37 -5.27 20.18
C ALA A 59 18.42 -3.76 20.48
N ASP A 60 18.95 -2.95 19.55
CA ASP A 60 18.94 -1.48 19.68
C ASP A 60 17.51 -0.92 19.67
N ILE A 61 16.63 -1.43 18.80
CA ILE A 61 15.21 -1.05 18.79
C ILE A 61 14.56 -1.39 20.15
N ARG A 62 14.73 -2.62 20.65
CA ARG A 62 14.20 -3.04 21.95
C ARG A 62 14.67 -2.14 23.10
N LYS A 63 15.95 -1.74 23.09
CA LYS A 63 16.52 -0.80 24.06
C LYS A 63 15.90 0.60 23.96
N LYS A 64 15.69 1.12 22.75
CA LYS A 64 15.03 2.43 22.55
C LYS A 64 13.57 2.39 22.99
N LEU A 65 12.85 1.30 22.68
CA LEU A 65 11.46 1.11 23.09
C LEU A 65 11.31 1.06 24.60
N SER A 66 12.21 0.37 25.32
CA SER A 66 12.17 0.33 26.78
C SER A 66 12.44 1.70 27.41
N ALA A 67 13.39 2.46 26.85
CA ALA A 67 13.68 3.83 27.31
C ALA A 67 12.52 4.82 27.06
N GLN A 68 11.71 4.57 26.05
CA GLN A 68 10.55 5.42 25.69
C GLN A 68 9.24 4.93 26.33
N ARG A 69 9.27 3.88 27.15
CA ARG A 69 8.06 3.25 27.69
C ARG A 69 7.32 4.21 28.61
N ARG A 70 6.07 4.49 28.28
CA ARG A 70 5.13 5.22 29.14
C ARG A 70 4.26 4.23 29.90
N ALA A 71 3.97 4.52 31.17
CA ALA A 71 3.10 3.67 31.98
C ALA A 71 1.73 3.50 31.29
N GLY A 72 1.24 2.26 31.22
CA GLY A 72 -0.04 1.92 30.60
C GLY A 72 -0.07 1.90 29.07
N VAL A 73 1.02 2.23 28.37
CA VAL A 73 1.07 2.20 26.90
C VAL A 73 1.82 0.95 26.41
N PRO A 74 1.15 0.02 25.70
CA PRO A 74 1.83 -1.15 25.15
C PRO A 74 2.87 -0.74 24.10
N VAL A 75 4.00 -1.46 24.06
CA VAL A 75 5.00 -1.35 22.99
C VAL A 75 4.95 -2.59 22.12
N GLY A 76 5.29 -2.45 20.86
CA GLY A 76 5.34 -3.54 19.90
C GLY A 76 6.52 -4.48 20.13
N GLU A 77 6.56 -5.53 19.34
CA GLU A 77 7.63 -6.54 19.37
C GLU A 77 8.43 -6.48 18.07
N VAL A 78 9.70 -6.90 18.13
CA VAL A 78 10.55 -7.01 16.95
C VAL A 78 11.19 -8.39 16.86
N SER A 79 11.11 -8.98 15.67
CA SER A 79 11.78 -10.24 15.32
C SER A 79 12.60 -10.07 14.04
N VAL A 80 13.55 -10.96 13.80
CA VAL A 80 14.43 -10.92 12.62
C VAL A 80 14.13 -12.13 11.75
N GLU A 81 14.02 -11.90 10.45
CA GLU A 81 13.86 -12.96 9.46
C GLU A 81 14.93 -12.83 8.38
N HIS A 82 15.49 -13.97 7.98
CA HIS A 82 16.44 -13.99 6.87
C HIS A 82 15.71 -13.76 5.54
N LEU A 83 16.17 -12.77 4.78
CA LEU A 83 15.73 -12.45 3.43
C LEU A 83 16.88 -11.88 2.62
N ASP A 84 17.35 -12.64 1.63
CA ASP A 84 18.21 -12.12 0.57
C ASP A 84 17.39 -11.87 -0.71
N LEU A 85 17.23 -10.60 -1.07
CA LEU A 85 16.49 -10.21 -2.28
C LEU A 85 17.28 -10.46 -3.57
N ALA A 86 18.58 -10.78 -3.49
CA ALA A 86 19.39 -11.21 -4.63
C ALA A 86 19.26 -12.72 -4.92
N SER A 87 18.35 -13.43 -4.25
CA SER A 87 18.10 -14.86 -4.44
C SER A 87 16.60 -15.14 -4.38
N LEU A 88 15.97 -15.49 -5.50
CA LEU A 88 14.53 -15.80 -5.52
C LEU A 88 14.21 -17.05 -4.67
N LYS A 89 15.17 -17.95 -4.52
CA LYS A 89 15.10 -19.06 -3.56
C LYS A 89 14.98 -18.55 -2.13
N SER A 90 15.83 -17.60 -1.72
CA SER A 90 15.76 -16.97 -0.39
C SER A 90 14.43 -16.24 -0.18
N VAL A 91 13.95 -15.51 -1.20
CA VAL A 91 12.63 -14.83 -1.15
C VAL A 91 11.50 -15.82 -0.90
N ARG A 92 11.46 -16.95 -1.61
CA ARG A 92 10.44 -17.99 -1.42
C ARG A 92 10.50 -18.61 -0.02
N ALA A 93 11.71 -18.90 0.46
CA ALA A 93 11.91 -19.46 1.79
C ALA A 93 11.45 -18.50 2.90
N CYS A 94 11.76 -17.21 2.77
CA CYS A 94 11.28 -16.17 3.69
C CYS A 94 9.74 -16.06 3.66
N ALA A 95 9.14 -16.00 2.47
CA ALA A 95 7.69 -15.95 2.34
C ALA A 95 7.02 -17.17 2.98
N LEU A 96 7.56 -18.37 2.79
CA LEU A 96 7.05 -19.59 3.42
C LEU A 96 7.08 -19.50 4.96
N ARG A 97 8.20 -19.06 5.55
CA ARG A 97 8.30 -18.84 7.01
C ARG A 97 7.27 -17.84 7.52
N LEU A 98 7.15 -16.69 6.84
CA LEU A 98 6.18 -15.65 7.20
C LEU A 98 4.73 -16.13 7.11
N LEU A 99 4.43 -17.00 6.13
CA LEU A 99 3.09 -17.56 5.93
C LEU A 99 2.76 -18.65 6.95
N ASN A 100 3.75 -19.40 7.42
CA ASN A 100 3.60 -20.49 8.40
C ASN A 100 3.62 -20.01 9.85
N ASP A 101 4.03 -18.78 10.11
CA ASP A 101 4.00 -18.14 11.42
C ASP A 101 2.56 -18.13 12.00
N GLU A 102 2.45 -18.46 13.29
CA GLU A 102 1.20 -18.51 14.07
C GLU A 102 0.44 -17.17 14.02
N HIS A 103 1.17 -16.06 13.92
CA HIS A 103 0.60 -14.74 13.70
C HIS A 103 0.25 -14.54 12.22
N LYS A 104 -0.85 -15.17 11.79
CA LYS A 104 -1.19 -15.30 10.38
C LYS A 104 -1.30 -13.96 9.64
N ALA A 105 -1.84 -12.92 10.26
CA ALA A 105 -2.10 -11.65 9.57
C ALA A 105 -0.82 -10.85 9.25
N ILE A 106 -0.69 -10.35 8.02
CA ILE A 106 0.28 -9.32 7.61
C ILE A 106 -0.51 -8.09 7.20
N HIS A 107 -0.39 -7.01 7.97
CA HIS A 107 -1.15 -5.78 7.75
C HIS A 107 -0.32 -4.75 6.95
N ILE A 108 1.00 -4.75 7.15
CA ILE A 108 1.87 -3.76 6.53
C ILE A 108 3.05 -4.50 5.89
N LEU A 109 3.29 -4.27 4.60
CA LEU A 109 4.51 -4.70 3.92
C LEU A 109 5.26 -3.46 3.44
N VAL A 110 6.50 -3.28 3.91
CA VAL A 110 7.38 -2.20 3.49
C VAL A 110 8.54 -2.77 2.67
N ASN A 111 8.43 -2.66 1.35
CA ASN A 111 9.48 -2.93 0.37
C ASN A 111 10.48 -1.77 0.39
N ASN A 112 11.36 -1.76 1.41
CA ASN A 112 12.32 -0.69 1.68
C ASN A 112 13.74 -0.99 1.18
N ALA A 113 14.17 -2.25 1.27
CA ALA A 113 15.53 -2.64 0.94
C ALA A 113 15.96 -2.15 -0.45
N GLY A 114 17.24 -1.86 -0.60
CA GLY A 114 17.79 -1.58 -1.91
C GLY A 114 19.29 -1.38 -1.91
N VAL A 115 19.87 -1.59 -3.08
CA VAL A 115 21.26 -1.28 -3.40
C VAL A 115 21.29 -0.16 -4.44
N MET A 116 22.34 0.65 -4.42
CA MET A 116 22.41 1.86 -5.23
C MET A 116 23.79 2.03 -5.84
N ALA A 117 23.80 2.34 -7.15
CA ALA A 117 25.01 2.69 -7.90
C ALA A 117 26.14 1.64 -7.78
N CYS A 118 25.77 0.37 -7.65
CA CYS A 118 26.74 -0.72 -7.61
C CYS A 118 27.41 -0.91 -8.98
N PRO A 119 28.67 -1.40 -9.02
CA PRO A 119 29.26 -1.96 -10.24
C PRO A 119 28.37 -3.05 -10.84
N LYS A 120 28.56 -3.34 -12.14
CA LYS A 120 27.79 -4.39 -12.82
C LYS A 120 28.02 -5.72 -12.11
N ALA A 121 26.94 -6.33 -11.64
CA ALA A 121 26.93 -7.60 -10.95
C ALA A 121 25.57 -8.26 -11.18
N TYR A 122 25.48 -9.56 -10.88
CA TYR A 122 24.26 -10.32 -11.07
C TYR A 122 23.77 -10.94 -9.75
N THR A 123 22.46 -11.13 -9.65
CA THR A 123 21.82 -11.94 -8.61
C THR A 123 22.15 -13.42 -8.78
N GLU A 124 21.83 -14.27 -7.80
CA GLU A 124 21.96 -15.73 -7.93
C GLU A 124 21.16 -16.25 -9.13
N ASP A 125 19.99 -15.67 -9.39
CA ASP A 125 19.11 -16.00 -10.52
C ASP A 125 19.53 -15.32 -11.85
N GLY A 126 20.71 -14.68 -11.86
CA GLY A 126 21.31 -14.09 -13.06
C GLY A 126 20.76 -12.74 -13.50
N HIS A 127 19.86 -12.06 -12.78
CA HIS A 127 19.40 -10.71 -13.13
C HIS A 127 20.43 -9.64 -12.77
N ASP A 128 20.36 -8.43 -13.35
CA ASP A 128 21.15 -7.29 -12.84
C ASP A 128 20.92 -7.12 -11.34
N LEU A 129 21.98 -6.90 -10.58
CA LEU A 129 21.91 -6.83 -9.12
C LEU A 129 20.95 -5.75 -8.62
N GLN A 130 20.99 -4.54 -9.22
CA GLN A 130 20.18 -3.42 -8.76
C GLN A 130 18.69 -3.64 -9.09
N PHE A 131 18.39 -4.08 -10.31
CA PHE A 131 17.03 -4.40 -10.73
C PHE A 131 16.47 -5.62 -9.98
N GLY A 132 17.29 -6.65 -9.82
CA GLY A 132 16.96 -7.88 -9.10
C GLY A 132 16.60 -7.61 -7.64
N VAL A 133 17.49 -6.94 -6.89
CA VAL A 133 17.26 -6.63 -5.47
C VAL A 133 16.15 -5.61 -5.27
N ASN A 134 16.20 -4.48 -5.99
CA ASN A 134 15.32 -3.35 -5.70
C ASN A 134 13.88 -3.60 -6.18
N HIS A 135 13.71 -4.42 -7.23
CA HIS A 135 12.43 -4.64 -7.89
C HIS A 135 11.99 -6.11 -7.92
N LEU A 136 12.73 -7.02 -8.58
CA LEU A 136 12.25 -8.40 -8.80
C LEU A 136 12.05 -9.20 -7.50
N GLY A 137 12.99 -9.09 -6.55
CA GLY A 137 12.86 -9.73 -5.24
C GLY A 137 11.64 -9.22 -4.47
N HIS A 138 11.40 -7.91 -4.48
CA HIS A 138 10.21 -7.31 -3.85
C HIS A 138 8.91 -7.67 -4.57
N PHE A 139 8.94 -7.74 -5.91
CA PHE A 139 7.80 -8.16 -6.71
C PHE A 139 7.39 -9.59 -6.32
N LEU A 140 8.34 -10.52 -6.28
CA LEU A 140 8.08 -11.91 -5.89
C LEU A 140 7.61 -12.01 -4.44
N LEU A 141 8.29 -11.33 -3.50
CA LEU A 141 7.89 -11.32 -2.08
C LEU A 141 6.45 -10.82 -1.92
N THR A 142 6.13 -9.70 -2.57
CA THR A 142 4.79 -9.12 -2.51
C THR A 142 3.76 -10.07 -3.12
N ALA A 143 4.04 -10.68 -4.27
CA ALA A 143 3.12 -11.61 -4.92
C ALA A 143 2.82 -12.83 -4.04
N LEU A 144 3.84 -13.38 -3.37
CA LEU A 144 3.69 -14.54 -2.47
C LEU A 144 2.90 -14.20 -1.19
N LEU A 145 3.11 -13.00 -0.63
CA LEU A 145 2.42 -12.56 0.60
C LEU A 145 1.04 -11.94 0.33
N LEU A 146 0.73 -11.57 -0.91
CA LEU A 146 -0.50 -10.86 -1.28
C LEU A 146 -1.78 -11.57 -0.83
N PRO A 147 -1.93 -12.91 -0.99
CA PRO A 147 -3.13 -13.59 -0.49
C PRO A 147 -3.33 -13.39 1.01
N ARG A 148 -2.24 -13.45 1.80
CA ARG A 148 -2.30 -13.23 3.24
C ARG A 148 -2.61 -11.78 3.59
N ILE A 149 -1.96 -10.83 2.92
CA ILE A 149 -2.20 -9.40 3.11
C ILE A 149 -3.67 -9.05 2.85
N ARG A 150 -4.28 -9.63 1.82
CA ARG A 150 -5.71 -9.46 1.52
C ARG A 150 -6.61 -10.05 2.60
N ALA A 151 -6.26 -11.21 3.14
CA ALA A 151 -7.01 -11.86 4.22
C ALA A 151 -6.91 -11.13 5.57
N SER A 152 -5.85 -10.34 5.79
CA SER A 152 -5.69 -9.50 6.98
C SER A 152 -6.63 -8.29 7.02
N VAL A 153 -7.24 -7.94 5.89
CA VAL A 153 -8.31 -6.94 5.87
C VAL A 153 -9.59 -7.65 6.27
N GLY A 154 -10.22 -7.21 7.37
CA GLY A 154 -11.52 -7.74 7.78
C GLY A 154 -12.54 -7.71 6.62
N PRO A 155 -13.62 -8.50 6.67
CA PRO A 155 -14.64 -8.46 5.64
C PRO A 155 -15.07 -7.01 5.43
N ALA A 156 -15.12 -6.57 4.17
CA ALA A 156 -15.62 -5.24 3.85
C ALA A 156 -16.99 -5.10 4.53
N PRO A 157 -17.29 -3.99 5.22
CA PRO A 157 -18.64 -3.78 5.71
C PRO A 157 -19.58 -3.94 4.51
N ALA A 158 -20.58 -4.80 4.66
CA ALA A 158 -21.74 -4.82 3.78
C ALA A 158 -22.48 -3.50 4.01
N GLY A 159 -21.97 -2.41 3.41
CA GLY A 159 -22.68 -1.16 3.35
C GLY A 159 -23.95 -1.38 2.52
N PRO A 160 -25.07 -0.70 2.86
CA PRO A 160 -26.25 -0.75 2.02
C PRO A 160 -25.85 -0.35 0.60
N THR A 161 -26.25 -1.17 -0.36
CA THR A 161 -26.16 -0.81 -1.78
C THR A 161 -26.78 0.59 -1.92
N PRO A 162 -26.05 1.61 -2.41
CA PRO A 162 -26.66 2.89 -2.66
C PRO A 162 -27.73 2.67 -3.72
N ALA A 163 -29.00 2.71 -3.31
CA ALA A 163 -30.11 2.93 -4.23
C ALA A 163 -30.01 4.40 -4.69
N GLY A 164 -29.03 4.67 -5.55
CA GLY A 164 -29.04 5.90 -6.33
C GLY A 164 -30.13 5.79 -7.40
N PRO A 165 -30.78 6.91 -7.76
CA PRO A 165 -31.78 6.90 -8.82
C PRO A 165 -31.16 6.35 -10.10
N THR A 166 -31.87 5.42 -10.74
CA THR A 166 -31.52 4.89 -12.06
C THR A 166 -31.29 6.08 -13.01
N PRO A 167 -30.14 6.16 -13.70
CA PRO A 167 -29.95 7.21 -14.69
C PRO A 167 -30.97 7.01 -15.81
N ALA A 168 -31.93 7.92 -15.92
CA ALA A 168 -32.80 8.04 -17.08
C ALA A 168 -31.97 8.61 -18.23
N GLY A 169 -31.21 7.75 -18.90
CA GLY A 169 -30.65 8.04 -20.21
C GLY A 169 -31.72 7.84 -21.29
N PRO A 170 -31.75 8.67 -22.36
CA PRO A 170 -32.68 8.49 -23.45
C PRO A 170 -32.47 7.11 -24.10
N THR A 171 -33.56 6.36 -24.23
CA THR A 171 -33.58 5.06 -24.92
C THR A 171 -33.15 5.24 -26.38
N PRO A 172 -32.18 4.48 -26.89
CA PRO A 172 -31.87 4.51 -28.31
C PRO A 172 -33.05 3.92 -29.10
N ALA A 173 -33.72 4.75 -29.90
CA ALA A 173 -34.71 4.30 -30.87
C ALA A 173 -33.98 3.60 -32.04
N GLY A 174 -33.90 2.27 -31.99
CA GLY A 174 -33.57 1.45 -33.14
C GLY A 174 -34.82 1.21 -34.01
N PRO A 175 -34.69 1.10 -35.34
CA PRO A 175 -35.83 0.89 -36.23
C PRO A 175 -36.50 -0.46 -35.96
N THR A 176 -37.82 -0.43 -35.81
CA THR A 176 -38.68 -1.59 -35.59
C THR A 176 -38.73 -2.49 -36.84
N PRO A 177 -38.50 -3.80 -36.74
CA PRO A 177 -38.78 -4.72 -37.84
C PRO A 177 -40.30 -4.86 -38.03
N ALA A 178 -40.78 -4.56 -39.23
CA ALA A 178 -42.16 -4.83 -39.63
C ALA A 178 -42.36 -6.34 -39.83
N GLY A 179 -43.15 -6.96 -38.95
CA GLY A 179 -43.67 -8.31 -39.09
C GLY A 179 -45.17 -8.32 -38.80
N PRO A 180 -45.97 -9.18 -39.47
CA PRO A 180 -47.42 -9.15 -39.34
C PRO A 180 -47.87 -9.61 -37.95
N ALA A 181 -48.83 -8.88 -37.38
CA ALA A 181 -49.41 -9.15 -36.06
C ALA A 181 -50.30 -10.40 -36.07
N PRO A 182 -50.23 -11.28 -35.06
CA PRO A 182 -51.26 -12.28 -34.83
C PRO A 182 -52.47 -11.64 -34.11
N ALA A 183 -53.65 -11.83 -34.70
CA ALA A 183 -54.93 -11.43 -34.12
C ALA A 183 -55.32 -12.36 -32.96
N GLY A 184 -55.57 -11.77 -31.79
CA GLY A 184 -56.16 -12.43 -30.63
C GLY A 184 -56.91 -11.40 -29.77
N PRO A 185 -58.07 -11.74 -29.19
CA PRO A 185 -58.94 -10.77 -28.53
C PRO A 185 -58.37 -10.31 -27.18
N ALA A 186 -58.46 -9.02 -26.92
CA ALA A 186 -58.11 -8.41 -25.63
C ALA A 186 -59.22 -8.64 -24.59
N PRO A 187 -58.89 -8.97 -23.33
CA PRO A 187 -59.88 -8.92 -22.25
C PRO A 187 -60.06 -7.48 -21.76
N ALA A 188 -61.31 -7.00 -21.82
CA ALA A 188 -61.75 -5.76 -21.21
C ALA A 188 -61.89 -5.93 -19.69
N GLY A 189 -61.25 -5.05 -18.93
CA GLY A 189 -61.43 -4.94 -17.48
C GLY A 189 -61.24 -3.48 -17.04
N PRO A 190 -62.12 -2.93 -16.18
CA PRO A 190 -62.10 -1.52 -15.82
C PRO A 190 -60.98 -1.21 -14.80
N ALA A 191 -60.41 -0.01 -14.92
CA ALA A 191 -59.43 0.54 -13.99
C ALA A 191 -60.07 0.90 -12.63
N PRO A 192 -59.44 0.58 -11.49
CA PRO A 192 -59.89 1.10 -10.20
C PRO A 192 -59.30 2.50 -9.96
N ALA A 193 -60.20 3.48 -9.85
CA ALA A 193 -59.93 4.79 -9.27
C ALA A 193 -59.88 4.66 -7.74
N GLY A 194 -58.76 5.05 -7.14
CA GLY A 194 -58.59 5.16 -5.69
C GLY A 194 -58.04 6.54 -5.32
N PRO A 195 -58.52 7.17 -4.24
CA PRO A 195 -58.17 8.56 -3.91
C PRO A 195 -56.76 8.68 -3.31
N ALA A 196 -56.10 9.79 -3.60
CA ALA A 196 -54.82 10.17 -3.03
C ALA A 196 -54.97 10.53 -1.53
N PRO A 197 -54.13 10.00 -0.62
CA PRO A 197 -54.09 10.50 0.75
C PRO A 197 -53.19 11.74 0.83
N ALA A 198 -53.78 12.83 1.33
CA ALA A 198 -53.07 14.03 1.76
C ALA A 198 -52.32 13.73 3.06
N GLY A 199 -50.98 13.85 3.02
CA GLY A 199 -50.12 13.81 4.19
C GLY A 199 -49.51 15.19 4.45
N PRO A 200 -49.38 15.63 5.71
CA PRO A 200 -48.93 16.97 6.06
C PRO A 200 -47.43 17.16 5.77
N THR A 201 -47.09 18.33 5.24
CA THR A 201 -45.73 18.88 5.15
C THR A 201 -45.10 18.97 6.54
N PRO A 202 -43.95 18.33 6.80
CA PRO A 202 -43.21 18.58 8.04
C PRO A 202 -42.50 19.93 7.97
N ALA A 203 -42.78 20.77 8.96
CA ALA A 203 -42.11 22.02 9.23
C ALA A 203 -40.63 21.82 9.58
N GLU A 204 -39.82 22.76 9.12
CA GLU A 204 -38.39 22.91 9.43
C GLU A 204 -38.21 23.33 10.91
N PRO A 205 -37.42 22.61 11.72
CA PRO A 205 -36.99 23.13 13.02
C PRO A 205 -35.69 23.93 12.90
N ALA A 206 -35.70 25.04 13.63
CA ALA A 206 -34.65 26.04 13.83
C ALA A 206 -33.27 25.48 14.25
N PRO A 207 -32.17 26.26 14.11
CA PRO A 207 -30.81 25.75 14.30
C PRO A 207 -30.52 25.54 15.79
N ALA A 208 -30.18 24.30 16.15
CA ALA A 208 -29.68 23.96 17.48
C ALA A 208 -28.18 24.23 17.60
N GLU A 209 -27.80 24.75 18.76
CA GLU A 209 -26.50 25.27 19.16
C GLU A 209 -25.33 24.31 18.96
N GLN A 210 -24.17 24.88 18.61
CA GLN A 210 -22.89 24.18 18.55
C GLN A 210 -22.40 23.84 19.96
N GLY A 211 -22.82 22.69 20.48
CA GLY A 211 -22.18 22.03 21.60
C GLY A 211 -20.82 21.46 21.19
N ALA A 212 -19.78 21.78 21.96
CA ALA A 212 -18.43 21.25 21.79
C ALA A 212 -18.42 19.72 21.72
N ALA A 213 -17.99 19.16 20.58
CA ALA A 213 -17.84 17.73 20.41
C ALA A 213 -16.65 17.24 21.26
N ALA A 214 -16.98 16.46 22.29
CA ALA A 214 -16.05 15.65 23.06
C ALA A 214 -15.27 14.70 22.13
N ASP A 215 -14.02 14.43 22.52
CA ASP A 215 -13.08 13.53 21.85
C ASP A 215 -13.68 12.12 21.64
N GLY A 216 -14.33 11.93 20.50
CA GLY A 216 -14.74 10.63 20.01
C GLY A 216 -13.52 9.87 19.50
N HIS A 217 -13.07 8.87 20.27
CA HIS A 217 -12.23 7.81 19.71
C HIS A 217 -12.98 7.19 18.52
N PRO A 218 -12.43 7.19 17.30
CA PRO A 218 -13.10 6.55 16.17
C PRO A 218 -13.24 5.05 16.47
N GLU A 219 -14.47 4.56 16.36
CA GLU A 219 -14.81 3.13 16.29
C GLU A 219 -13.80 2.38 15.40
N PRO A 220 -13.37 1.15 15.77
CA PRO A 220 -12.34 0.43 15.04
C PRO A 220 -12.87 0.02 13.67
N HIS A 221 -12.67 0.88 12.67
CA HIS A 221 -12.75 0.49 11.27
C HIS A 221 -11.76 -0.65 11.02
N PRO A 222 -12.11 -1.67 10.19
CA PRO A 222 -11.15 -2.67 9.77
C PRO A 222 -10.03 -1.96 9.02
N ASP A 223 -8.90 -1.78 9.70
CA ASP A 223 -7.81 -1.00 9.18
C ASP A 223 -7.26 -1.66 7.90
N PRO A 224 -7.22 -0.93 6.78
CA PRO A 224 -6.80 -1.50 5.52
C PRO A 224 -5.34 -1.94 5.62
N ALA A 225 -5.05 -3.13 5.09
CA ALA A 225 -3.68 -3.56 4.89
C ALA A 225 -2.97 -2.58 3.93
N ARG A 226 -1.64 -2.46 4.00
CA ARG A 226 -0.88 -1.51 3.19
C ARG A 226 0.39 -2.15 2.66
N ILE A 227 0.56 -2.10 1.35
CA ILE A 227 1.83 -2.39 0.69
C ILE A 227 2.49 -1.05 0.33
N ILE A 228 3.68 -0.83 0.88
CA ILE A 228 4.49 0.38 0.74
C ILE A 228 5.77 0.02 0.01
N THR A 229 6.03 0.65 -1.12
CA THR A 229 7.26 0.45 -1.88
C THR A 229 8.07 1.73 -1.93
N VAL A 230 9.34 1.64 -1.52
CA VAL A 230 10.29 2.75 -1.51
C VAL A 230 10.88 2.94 -2.91
N SER A 231 10.59 4.09 -3.51
CA SER A 231 11.21 4.53 -4.77
C SER A 231 12.30 5.58 -4.51
N SER A 232 12.71 6.36 -5.50
CA SER A 232 13.65 7.49 -5.41
C SER A 232 13.48 8.38 -6.64
N ALA A 233 13.71 9.68 -6.52
CA ALA A 233 13.66 10.62 -7.63
C ALA A 233 14.51 10.25 -8.86
N ALA A 234 15.51 9.38 -8.71
CA ALA A 234 16.25 8.82 -9.83
C ALA A 234 15.33 8.16 -10.89
N TYR A 235 14.10 7.77 -10.52
CA TYR A 235 13.10 7.26 -11.47
C TYR A 235 12.76 8.29 -12.56
N ALA A 236 12.77 9.59 -12.25
CA ALA A 236 12.33 10.66 -13.16
C ALA A 236 13.25 10.81 -14.38
N PHE A 237 14.51 10.39 -14.25
CA PHE A 237 15.53 10.48 -15.30
C PHE A 237 15.74 9.14 -16.03
N SER A 238 14.84 8.17 -15.83
CA SER A 238 14.99 6.81 -16.32
C SER A 238 13.86 6.42 -17.27
N ARG A 239 14.14 5.45 -18.15
CA ARG A 239 13.15 4.75 -19.00
C ARG A 239 13.36 3.26 -18.83
N ILE A 240 12.31 2.44 -18.87
CA ILE A 240 12.50 0.98 -18.89
C ILE A 240 12.74 0.54 -20.33
N ASP A 241 13.75 -0.30 -20.53
CA ASP A 241 13.94 -1.04 -21.78
C ASP A 241 13.63 -2.49 -21.44
N PHE A 242 12.49 -2.97 -21.95
CA PHE A 242 12.01 -4.32 -21.67
C PHE A 242 12.80 -5.37 -22.46
N ASP A 243 13.51 -4.96 -23.53
CA ASP A 243 14.33 -5.83 -24.36
C ASP A 243 15.74 -6.00 -23.79
N ASP A 244 16.14 -5.19 -22.80
CA ASP A 244 17.46 -5.27 -22.15
C ASP A 244 17.41 -4.95 -20.64
N LEU A 245 16.67 -5.77 -19.89
CA LEU A 245 16.62 -5.66 -18.41
C LEU A 245 17.91 -6.12 -17.72
N ARG A 246 18.82 -6.77 -18.46
CA ARG A 246 20.12 -7.30 -17.97
C ARG A 246 21.27 -6.35 -18.26
N TYR A 247 21.03 -5.26 -18.99
CA TYR A 247 22.01 -4.25 -19.38
C TYR A 247 23.19 -4.84 -20.18
N GLU A 248 22.89 -5.69 -21.15
CA GLU A 248 23.86 -6.31 -22.04
C GLU A 248 24.47 -5.31 -23.02
N ARG A 249 23.72 -4.27 -23.42
CA ARG A 249 24.16 -3.23 -24.38
C ARG A 249 24.92 -2.08 -23.72
N GLY A 250 25.13 -2.12 -22.41
CA GLY A 250 25.90 -1.12 -21.66
C GLY A 250 25.37 -0.89 -20.25
N TYR A 251 26.28 -0.68 -19.29
CA TYR A 251 25.92 -0.50 -17.89
C TYR A 251 26.36 0.85 -17.35
N ARG A 252 25.39 1.62 -16.84
CA ARG A 252 25.65 2.88 -16.11
C ARG A 252 25.02 2.75 -14.72
N PRO A 253 25.81 2.66 -13.63
CA PRO A 253 25.31 2.32 -12.30
C PRO A 253 24.13 3.15 -11.82
N LEU A 254 24.16 4.47 -12.05
CA LEU A 254 23.08 5.36 -11.62
C LEU A 254 21.79 5.20 -12.47
N PHE A 255 21.92 4.88 -13.76
CA PHE A 255 20.77 4.65 -14.63
C PHE A 255 20.13 3.29 -14.35
N ALA A 256 20.94 2.27 -14.03
CA ALA A 256 20.42 0.98 -13.59
C ALA A 256 19.64 1.11 -12.27
N TYR A 257 20.18 1.89 -11.33
CA TYR A 257 19.46 2.27 -10.11
C TYR A 257 18.14 2.98 -10.43
N GLY A 258 18.17 4.05 -11.23
CA GLY A 258 16.99 4.83 -11.56
C GLY A 258 15.89 4.00 -12.27
N ARG A 259 16.29 3.10 -13.17
CA ARG A 259 15.39 2.11 -13.80
C ARG A 259 14.72 1.19 -12.79
N SER A 260 15.48 0.68 -11.81
CA SER A 260 14.91 -0.14 -10.73
C SER A 260 13.88 0.64 -9.90
N LYS A 261 14.09 1.95 -9.70
CA LYS A 261 13.17 2.83 -8.97
C LYS A 261 11.95 3.25 -9.79
N LEU A 262 12.09 3.37 -11.11
CA LEU A 262 10.95 3.49 -12.03
C LEU A 262 10.10 2.22 -12.04
N ALA A 263 10.71 1.04 -12.03
CA ALA A 263 9.98 -0.22 -11.93
C ALA A 263 9.17 -0.30 -10.62
N ASN A 264 9.70 0.19 -9.50
CA ASN A 264 8.94 0.30 -8.24
C ASN A 264 7.71 1.22 -8.33
N MET A 265 7.80 2.33 -9.07
CA MET A 265 6.66 3.22 -9.31
C MET A 265 5.58 2.53 -10.16
N LEU A 266 5.99 1.91 -11.27
CA LEU A 266 5.07 1.21 -12.16
C LEU A 266 4.40 0.03 -11.46
N PHE A 267 5.17 -0.75 -10.70
CA PHE A 267 4.68 -1.84 -9.88
C PHE A 267 3.58 -1.38 -8.93
N THR A 268 3.83 -0.30 -8.18
CA THR A 268 2.83 0.14 -7.20
C THR A 268 1.57 0.66 -7.89
N ARG A 269 1.70 1.39 -9.00
CA ARG A 269 0.56 1.85 -9.81
C ARG A 269 -0.27 0.69 -10.34
N GLU A 270 0.40 -0.31 -10.89
CA GLU A 270 -0.27 -1.50 -11.44
C GLU A 270 -0.91 -2.36 -10.34
N LEU A 271 -0.23 -2.53 -9.20
CA LEU A 271 -0.78 -3.23 -8.05
C LEU A 271 -2.03 -2.53 -7.51
N ALA A 272 -1.99 -1.19 -7.37
CA ALA A 272 -3.14 -0.40 -6.95
C ALA A 272 -4.34 -0.57 -7.91
N ARG A 273 -4.07 -0.54 -9.22
CA ARG A 273 -5.08 -0.77 -10.26
C ARG A 273 -5.70 -2.16 -10.13
N ARG A 274 -4.88 -3.22 -9.99
CA ARG A 274 -5.35 -4.61 -9.83
C ARG A 274 -6.13 -4.83 -8.54
N LEU A 275 -5.78 -4.14 -7.46
CA LEU A 275 -6.49 -4.22 -6.19
C LEU A 275 -7.68 -3.26 -6.10
N LYS A 276 -8.05 -2.58 -7.21
CA LYS A 276 -9.16 -1.62 -7.28
C LYS A 276 -9.08 -0.53 -6.18
N GLY A 277 -7.87 -0.04 -5.91
CA GLY A 277 -7.62 0.99 -4.89
C GLY A 277 -7.64 0.49 -3.44
N LYS A 278 -7.86 -0.80 -3.19
CA LYS A 278 -7.76 -1.38 -1.84
C LYS A 278 -6.28 -1.66 -1.53
N ALA A 279 -5.78 -1.15 -0.41
CA ALA A 279 -4.57 -1.62 0.29
C ALA A 279 -3.16 -1.27 -0.26
N THR A 280 -2.96 -0.21 -1.05
CA THR A 280 -1.63 0.15 -1.61
C THR A 280 -1.28 1.63 -1.50
N LYS A 281 -0.05 1.97 -1.09
CA LYS A 281 0.46 3.35 -1.06
C LYS A 281 1.96 3.39 -1.43
N THR A 282 2.36 4.18 -2.42
CA THR A 282 3.79 4.42 -2.71
C THR A 282 4.32 5.57 -1.86
N ILE A 283 5.58 5.49 -1.41
CA ILE A 283 6.29 6.62 -0.81
C ILE A 283 7.60 6.86 -1.57
N PRO A 284 7.76 8.00 -2.27
CA PRO A 284 9.07 8.39 -2.82
C PRO A 284 10.00 8.84 -1.68
N THR A 285 11.24 8.33 -1.61
CA THR A 285 12.21 8.73 -0.57
C THR A 285 13.14 9.87 -0.98
N SER A 286 13.02 10.39 -2.21
CA SER A 286 13.60 11.67 -2.59
C SER A 286 12.70 12.40 -3.58
N LEU A 287 12.57 13.72 -3.42
CA LEU A 287 12.11 14.62 -4.49
C LEU A 287 13.20 14.70 -5.58
N PRO A 288 12.85 14.96 -6.86
CA PRO A 288 13.85 15.39 -7.83
C PRO A 288 14.62 16.58 -7.26
N PRO A 289 15.88 16.83 -7.69
CA PRO A 289 16.38 18.19 -7.62
C PRO A 289 15.37 19.01 -8.44
N SER A 290 14.46 19.67 -7.74
CA SER A 290 13.50 20.59 -8.35
C SER A 290 14.34 21.56 -9.17
N ALA A 291 14.02 21.67 -10.45
CA ALA A 291 14.54 22.71 -11.31
C ALA A 291 14.41 24.03 -10.53
N MET A 292 15.54 24.54 -10.05
CA MET A 292 15.58 25.90 -9.55
C MET A 292 15.34 26.78 -10.78
N ASP A 293 14.37 27.69 -10.72
CA ASP A 293 14.49 28.92 -11.50
C ASP A 293 15.88 29.50 -11.23
N SER A 294 16.52 30.13 -12.22
CA SER A 294 17.70 30.99 -12.10
C SER A 294 17.78 31.91 -10.85
N ARG A 295 16.69 32.06 -10.09
CA ARG A 295 16.55 32.85 -8.86
C ARG A 295 16.30 32.05 -7.57
N GLY A 296 16.38 30.72 -7.58
CA GLY A 296 16.54 29.91 -6.36
C GLY A 296 15.35 29.84 -5.38
N LYS A 297 14.10 29.95 -5.84
CA LYS A 297 12.90 29.70 -5.01
C LYS A 297 12.17 28.41 -5.43
N GLN A 298 11.71 27.63 -4.45
CA GLN A 298 10.83 26.47 -4.65
C GLN A 298 9.42 26.94 -5.01
N LEU A 299 8.81 26.31 -6.03
CA LEU A 299 7.37 26.39 -6.33
C LEU A 299 6.57 25.53 -5.34
#